data_AF-A0AAW2DXU9-F1
#
_entry.id   AF-A0AAW2DXU9-F1
#
_cell.length_a   1.000
_cell.length_b   1.000
_cell.length_c   1.000
_cell.angle_alpha   90.00
_cell.angle_beta   90.00
_cell.angle_gamma   90.00
#
_symmetry.space_group_name_H-M   'P 1'
#
loop_
_entity.id
_entity.type
_entity.pdbx_description
1 polymer ?
#
loop_
_entity_poly.entity_id
_entity_poly.type
_entity_poly.pdbx_seq_one_letter_code
_entity_poly.pdbx_strand_id
1 'polypeptide(L)'
;MVDNASLGEEHVAYQHLDFPLIKVSIVGGRPFSCGGEQLFRKKLLSARYGVQDMDGSARRIYNAALGTPEDHFVILLAHNGPTGLGSNLNDICGKDWVFGGGDHGDPDLEQAISLLKETGKSCVPLVVFGHMHKELAYRKGLRKMIVIGDDNTTYLNGAIVPRVKKLNNEQGTGNSSFMDDETPVLTPESEGTMRAFTLVEILDGRVEKITESWVSVVGDNTTLAEEQLLFKRGS
;
A
#
# COMPACT_ATOMS: atom_id res chain seq x y z
N MET A 1 -8.37 8.89 8.78
CA MET A 1 -7.13 8.09 8.75
C MET A 1 -7.56 6.72 8.30
N VAL A 2 -7.17 6.31 7.08
CA VAL A 2 -7.56 5.02 6.52
C VAL A 2 -6.69 3.96 7.19
N ASP A 3 -7.32 2.97 7.81
CA ASP A 3 -6.63 1.79 8.32
C ASP A 3 -6.33 0.87 7.12
N ASN A 4 -5.05 0.63 6.83
CA ASN A 4 -4.66 -0.23 5.69
C ASN A 4 -4.78 -1.73 6.04
N ALA A 5 -5.29 -2.07 7.23
CA ALA A 5 -5.61 -3.43 7.62
C ALA A 5 -7.05 -3.86 7.21
N SER A 6 -7.77 -3.03 6.44
CA SER A 6 -9.12 -3.38 5.95
C SER A 6 -9.07 -4.04 4.57
N LEU A 7 -9.67 -5.24 4.47
CA LEU A 7 -9.89 -6.00 3.23
C LEU A 7 -11.40 -6.04 2.94
N GLY A 8 -11.91 -5.02 2.26
CA GLY A 8 -13.36 -4.83 2.15
C GLY A 8 -13.94 -4.50 3.53
N GLU A 9 -14.90 -5.32 3.98
CA GLU A 9 -15.51 -5.20 5.31
C GLU A 9 -14.70 -5.87 6.43
N GLU A 10 -13.70 -6.69 6.07
CA GLU A 10 -12.87 -7.42 7.04
C GLU A 10 -11.71 -6.57 7.55
N HIS A 11 -11.36 -6.73 8.82
CA HIS A 11 -10.21 -6.06 9.44
C HIS A 11 -9.21 -7.10 9.92
N VAL A 12 -8.02 -7.12 9.33
CA VAL A 12 -7.01 -8.17 9.56
C VAL A 12 -5.88 -7.74 10.49
N ALA A 13 -5.98 -6.62 11.21
CA ALA A 13 -4.86 -6.14 12.03
C ALA A 13 -4.50 -7.14 13.14
N TYR A 14 -3.24 -7.59 13.15
CA TYR A 14 -2.77 -8.66 14.04
C TYR A 14 -3.57 -9.97 13.95
N GLN A 15 -4.22 -10.19 12.82
CA GLN A 15 -5.00 -11.38 12.49
C GLN A 15 -4.63 -11.85 11.09
N HIS A 16 -5.21 -12.98 10.67
CA HIS A 16 -5.10 -13.46 9.32
C HIS A 16 -6.48 -13.77 8.72
N LEU A 17 -6.54 -13.79 7.40
CA LEU A 17 -7.67 -14.26 6.62
C LEU A 17 -7.15 -15.28 5.60
N ASP A 18 -7.76 -16.47 5.59
CA ASP A 18 -7.34 -17.58 4.75
C ASP A 18 -8.20 -17.70 3.49
N PHE A 19 -7.54 -18.04 2.38
CA PHE A 19 -8.14 -18.33 1.09
C PHE A 19 -7.69 -19.73 0.63
N PRO A 20 -8.30 -20.81 1.16
CA PRO A 20 -7.82 -22.18 0.94
C PRO A 20 -7.80 -22.63 -0.52
N LEU A 21 -8.73 -22.14 -1.35
CA LEU A 21 -8.83 -22.51 -2.76
C LEU A 21 -7.61 -22.10 -3.59
N ILE A 22 -6.94 -21.02 -3.17
CA ILE A 22 -5.74 -20.49 -3.84
C ILE A 22 -4.49 -20.60 -2.96
N LYS A 23 -4.61 -21.22 -1.79
CA LYS A 23 -3.55 -21.42 -0.80
C LYS A 23 -2.83 -20.12 -0.40
N VAL A 24 -3.62 -19.10 -0.14
CA VAL A 24 -3.13 -17.78 0.28
C VAL A 24 -3.67 -17.45 1.65
N SER A 25 -2.83 -16.89 2.51
CA SER A 25 -3.27 -16.23 3.73
C SER A 25 -2.82 -14.78 3.74
N ILE A 26 -3.73 -13.88 4.13
CA ILE A 26 -3.42 -12.47 4.29
C ILE A 26 -3.25 -12.18 5.78
N VAL A 27 -2.09 -11.67 6.18
CA VAL A 27 -1.79 -11.34 7.58
C VAL A 27 -1.67 -9.84 7.71
N GLY A 28 -2.43 -9.23 8.62
CA GLY A 28 -2.37 -7.79 8.86
C GLY A 28 -1.33 -7.40 9.90
N GLY A 29 -0.59 -6.35 9.58
CA GLY A 29 0.37 -5.70 10.44
C GLY A 29 -0.27 -4.78 11.48
N ARG A 30 0.55 -3.88 12.05
CA ARG A 30 0.10 -2.91 13.04
C ARG A 30 -0.90 -1.90 12.44
N PRO A 31 -2.09 -1.72 13.03
CA PRO A 31 -3.02 -0.68 12.63
C PRO A 31 -2.54 0.68 13.16
N PHE A 32 -2.96 1.76 12.50
CA PHE A 32 -2.61 3.14 12.86
C PHE A 32 -1.12 3.47 12.81
N SER A 33 -0.28 2.67 12.16
CA SER A 33 1.13 3.00 12.04
C SER A 33 1.32 4.37 11.37
N CYS A 34 2.25 5.16 11.88
CA CYS A 34 2.69 6.42 11.27
C CYS A 34 4.19 6.38 10.98
N GLY A 35 4.76 5.18 10.85
CA GLY A 35 6.18 4.97 10.63
C GLY A 35 7.08 5.23 11.83
N GLY A 36 8.29 4.66 11.74
CA GLY A 36 9.35 4.81 12.73
C GLY A 36 9.16 4.01 14.02
N GLU A 37 10.00 4.32 14.99
CA GLU A 37 10.26 3.50 16.18
C GLU A 37 9.20 3.63 17.30
N GLN A 38 8.15 4.43 17.10
CA GLN A 38 7.17 4.71 18.15
C GLN A 38 5.78 4.17 17.83
N LEU A 39 5.12 3.61 18.85
CA LEU A 39 3.72 3.21 18.75
C LEU A 39 2.82 4.44 18.75
N PHE A 40 2.13 4.66 17.63
CA PHE A 40 1.04 5.63 17.57
C PHE A 40 -0.22 5.07 18.23
N ARG A 41 -1.00 5.93 18.92
CA ARG A 41 -2.23 5.54 19.62
C ARG A 41 -2.07 4.37 20.61
N LYS A 42 -0.98 4.32 21.38
CA LYS A 42 -0.67 3.26 22.36
C LYS A 42 -1.85 2.82 23.24
N LYS A 43 -2.66 3.76 23.75
CA LYS A 43 -3.85 3.43 24.56
C LYS A 43 -4.87 2.57 23.80
N LEU A 44 -5.08 2.86 22.51
CA LEU A 44 -5.99 2.10 21.64
C LEU A 44 -5.40 0.74 21.29
N LEU A 45 -4.11 0.69 20.94
CA LEU A 45 -3.40 -0.56 20.67
C LEU A 45 -3.44 -1.52 21.87
N SER A 46 -3.21 -0.99 23.06
CA SER A 46 -3.32 -1.71 24.33
C SER A 46 -4.74 -2.22 24.55
N ALA A 47 -5.76 -1.35 24.46
CA ALA A 47 -7.13 -1.71 24.77
C ALA A 47 -7.78 -2.69 23.77
N ARG A 48 -7.45 -2.59 22.47
CA ARG A 48 -8.07 -3.41 21.42
C ARG A 48 -7.26 -4.65 21.06
N TYR A 49 -5.93 -4.55 21.10
CA TYR A 49 -5.05 -5.61 20.60
C TYR A 49 -4.08 -6.13 21.67
N GLY A 50 -4.08 -5.57 22.89
CA GLY A 50 -3.18 -5.98 23.96
C GLY A 50 -1.70 -5.69 23.69
N VAL A 51 -1.40 -4.75 22.78
CA VAL A 51 -0.03 -4.39 22.39
C VAL A 51 0.46 -3.21 23.22
N GLN A 52 1.61 -3.37 23.90
CA GLN A 52 2.21 -2.34 24.77
C GLN A 52 3.50 -1.74 24.21
N ASP A 53 4.19 -2.44 23.32
CA ASP A 53 5.50 -2.09 22.79
C ASP A 53 5.71 -2.69 21.40
N MET A 54 6.83 -2.35 20.77
CA MET A 54 7.19 -2.83 19.43
C MET A 54 7.35 -4.34 19.39
N ASP A 55 8.02 -4.93 20.37
CA ASP A 55 8.22 -6.38 20.43
C ASP A 55 6.88 -7.13 20.57
N GLY A 56 5.96 -6.61 21.39
CA GLY A 56 4.61 -7.13 21.50
C GLY A 56 3.83 -7.03 20.20
N SER A 57 4.02 -5.94 19.46
CA SER A 57 3.45 -5.76 18.11
C SER A 57 4.01 -6.79 17.13
N ALA A 58 5.33 -6.95 17.07
CA ALA A 58 6.00 -7.91 16.20
C ALA A 58 5.58 -9.34 16.49
N ARG A 59 5.53 -9.73 17.77
CA ARG A 59 5.03 -11.06 18.19
C ARG A 59 3.59 -11.30 17.75
N ARG A 60 2.74 -10.29 17.77
CA ARG A 60 1.34 -10.41 17.31
C ARG A 60 1.27 -10.67 15.81
N ILE A 61 2.06 -9.94 15.00
CA ILE A 61 2.15 -10.15 13.55
C ILE A 61 2.70 -11.55 13.26
N TYR A 62 3.79 -11.92 13.92
CA TYR A 62 4.40 -13.25 13.80
C TYR A 62 3.42 -14.37 14.15
N ASN A 63 2.73 -14.28 15.30
CA ASN A 63 1.77 -15.29 15.72
C ASN A 63 0.55 -15.38 14.79
N ALA A 64 0.11 -14.26 14.22
CA ALA A 64 -0.96 -14.26 13.22
C ALA A 64 -0.55 -15.05 11.98
N ALA A 65 0.68 -14.87 11.50
CA ALA A 65 1.24 -15.66 10.41
C ALA A 65 1.46 -17.13 10.78
N LEU A 66 1.87 -17.44 12.01
CA LEU A 66 1.96 -18.85 12.46
C LEU A 66 0.62 -19.58 12.53
N GLY A 67 -0.48 -18.82 12.64
CA GLY A 67 -1.82 -19.39 12.66
C GLY A 67 -2.34 -19.82 11.30
N THR A 68 -1.65 -19.48 10.20
CA THR A 68 -2.10 -19.82 8.84
C THR A 68 -1.81 -21.29 8.52
N PRO A 69 -2.54 -21.91 7.57
CA PRO A 69 -2.24 -23.26 7.11
C PRO A 69 -0.81 -23.40 6.56
N GLU A 70 -0.16 -24.54 6.82
CA GLU A 70 1.25 -24.78 6.48
C GLU A 70 1.52 -24.75 4.96
N ASP A 71 0.53 -25.10 4.13
CA ASP A 71 0.66 -25.13 2.68
C ASP A 71 0.26 -23.82 2.00
N HIS A 72 -0.03 -22.78 2.78
CA HIS A 72 -0.29 -21.43 2.27
C HIS A 72 0.99 -20.60 2.15
N PHE A 73 1.03 -19.72 1.15
CA PHE A 73 1.93 -18.57 1.21
C PHE A 73 1.23 -17.38 1.85
N VAL A 74 2.01 -16.57 2.56
CA VAL A 74 1.54 -15.45 3.37
C VAL A 74 1.81 -14.13 2.67
N ILE A 75 0.78 -13.32 2.50
CA ILE A 75 0.91 -11.92 2.09
C ILE A 75 0.74 -11.05 3.33
N LEU A 76 1.73 -10.22 3.62
CA LEU A 76 1.64 -9.26 4.72
C LEU A 76 1.03 -7.95 4.22
N LEU A 77 0.02 -7.44 4.93
CA LEU A 77 -0.57 -6.12 4.70
C LEU A 77 -0.29 -5.20 5.87
N ALA A 78 0.35 -4.06 5.64
CA ALA A 78 0.64 -3.10 6.70
C ALA A 78 0.30 -1.67 6.29
N HIS A 79 0.18 -0.77 7.27
CA HIS A 79 -0.01 0.64 6.94
C HIS A 79 1.26 1.28 6.38
N ASN A 80 2.41 0.94 6.94
CA ASN A 80 3.73 1.41 6.52
C ASN A 80 4.67 0.21 6.31
N GLY A 81 5.76 0.41 5.57
CA GLY A 81 6.73 -0.65 5.28
C GLY A 81 7.66 -0.95 6.43
N PRO A 82 8.46 -2.04 6.37
CA PRO A 82 9.41 -2.37 7.42
C PRO A 82 10.61 -1.42 7.41
N THR A 83 11.26 -1.28 8.57
CA THR A 83 12.58 -0.66 8.68
C THR A 83 13.62 -1.45 7.88
N GLY A 84 14.71 -0.77 7.48
CA GLY A 84 15.80 -1.34 6.67
C GLY A 84 15.68 -1.00 5.18
N LEU A 85 14.58 -0.35 4.76
CA LEU A 85 14.29 -0.01 3.36
C LEU A 85 14.21 1.52 3.12
N GLY A 86 14.79 2.34 3.99
CA GLY A 86 14.67 3.79 3.96
C GLY A 86 15.98 4.58 4.04
N SER A 87 17.12 4.00 3.64
CA SER A 87 18.44 4.63 3.74
C SER A 87 18.56 5.97 3.01
N ASN A 88 17.91 6.11 1.86
CA ASN A 88 17.84 7.33 1.07
C ASN A 88 16.43 7.94 1.09
N LEU A 89 16.37 9.24 0.81
CA LEU A 89 15.16 10.04 0.83
C LEU A 89 14.04 9.50 -0.07
N ASN A 90 14.41 8.94 -1.23
CA ASN A 90 13.49 8.37 -2.22
C ASN A 90 13.34 6.84 -2.15
N ASP A 91 13.96 6.19 -1.16
CA ASP A 91 13.74 4.76 -0.94
C ASP A 91 12.31 4.50 -0.46
N ILE A 92 11.86 3.25 -0.57
CA ILE A 92 10.45 2.88 -0.36
C ILE A 92 9.93 3.24 1.04
N CYS A 93 10.79 3.22 2.06
CA CYS A 93 10.51 3.65 3.44
C CYS A 93 11.29 4.93 3.85
N GLY A 94 11.87 5.67 2.90
CA GLY A 94 12.72 6.83 3.17
C GLY A 94 11.96 8.09 3.61
N LYS A 95 12.42 8.74 4.68
CA LYS A 95 11.84 10.00 5.17
C LYS A 95 12.27 11.19 4.31
N ASP A 96 11.30 11.90 3.73
CA ASP A 96 11.53 12.97 2.74
C ASP A 96 11.07 14.38 3.16
N TRP A 97 10.46 14.52 4.33
CA TRP A 97 9.98 15.80 4.86
C TRP A 97 10.89 16.45 5.92
N VAL A 98 11.99 15.81 6.31
CA VAL A 98 12.93 16.33 7.31
C VAL A 98 14.35 16.37 6.75
N PHE A 99 15.11 17.41 7.08
CA PHE A 99 16.53 17.51 6.74
C PHE A 99 17.32 16.32 7.31
N GLY A 100 18.17 15.70 6.47
CA GLY A 100 18.90 14.47 6.82
C GLY A 100 18.15 13.17 6.51
N GLY A 101 16.82 13.21 6.36
CA GLY A 101 16.01 12.06 5.99
C GLY A 101 16.06 10.91 7.00
N GLY A 102 16.37 9.71 6.52
CA GLY A 102 16.50 8.48 7.32
C GLY A 102 15.34 7.51 7.13
N ASP A 103 15.47 6.34 7.76
CA ASP A 103 14.47 5.29 7.65
C ASP A 103 13.20 5.66 8.44
N HIS A 104 12.04 5.48 7.81
CA HIS A 104 10.73 5.68 8.43
C HIS A 104 9.87 4.42 8.46
N GLY A 105 10.46 3.26 8.19
CA GLY A 105 9.79 1.98 8.30
C GLY A 105 9.43 1.61 9.74
N ASP A 106 8.67 0.54 9.85
CA ASP A 106 8.13 -0.05 11.07
C ASP A 106 9.06 -1.18 11.58
N PRO A 107 9.72 -1.01 12.76
CA PRO A 107 10.65 -2.03 13.28
C PRO A 107 9.96 -3.32 13.71
N ASP A 108 8.69 -3.25 14.12
CA ASP A 108 7.90 -4.42 14.49
C ASP A 108 7.55 -5.30 13.27
N LEU A 109 7.30 -4.67 12.13
CA LEU A 109 7.10 -5.40 10.87
C LEU A 109 8.40 -6.04 10.39
N GLU A 110 9.52 -5.31 10.44
CA GLU A 110 10.86 -5.86 10.17
C GLU A 110 11.14 -7.09 11.05
N GLN A 111 10.97 -6.96 12.37
CA GLN A 111 11.23 -8.05 13.31
C GLN A 111 10.33 -9.27 13.05
N ALA A 112 9.03 -9.06 12.79
CA ALA A 112 8.11 -10.15 12.48
C ALA A 112 8.51 -10.89 11.18
N ILE A 113 8.88 -10.15 10.15
CA ILE A 113 9.34 -10.70 8.87
C ILE A 113 10.63 -11.52 9.07
N SER A 114 11.60 -11.00 9.81
CA SER A 114 12.84 -11.71 10.13
C SER A 114 12.59 -13.02 10.89
N LEU A 115 11.71 -13.01 11.90
CA LEU A 115 11.34 -14.22 12.64
C LEU A 115 10.66 -15.28 11.76
N LEU A 116 9.81 -14.86 10.80
CA LEU A 116 9.19 -15.79 9.85
C LEU A 116 10.24 -16.45 8.96
N LYS A 117 11.21 -15.68 8.48
CA LYS A 117 12.31 -16.19 7.65
C LYS A 117 13.23 -17.13 8.41
N GLU A 118 13.63 -16.76 9.62
CA GLU A 118 14.50 -17.58 10.48
C GLU A 118 13.88 -18.93 10.82
N THR A 119 12.56 -18.96 11.03
CA THR A 119 11.85 -20.20 11.39
C THR A 119 11.43 -21.04 10.19
N GLY A 120 11.45 -20.48 8.98
CA GLY A 120 11.07 -21.17 7.74
C GLY A 120 9.62 -21.66 7.69
N LYS A 121 8.76 -21.16 8.60
CA LYS A 121 7.40 -21.66 8.80
C LYS A 121 6.38 -21.12 7.79
N SER A 122 6.70 -20.01 7.14
CA SER A 122 5.80 -19.38 6.17
C SER A 122 6.60 -18.79 5.02
N CYS A 123 6.16 -19.06 3.79
CA CYS A 123 6.68 -18.36 2.61
C CYS A 123 6.01 -16.99 2.53
N VAL A 124 6.79 -15.90 2.52
CA VAL A 124 6.27 -14.52 2.45
C VAL A 124 6.69 -13.89 1.12
N PRO A 125 6.01 -14.17 -0.01
CA PRO A 125 6.45 -13.63 -1.30
C PRO A 125 6.16 -12.15 -1.48
N LEU A 126 5.21 -11.60 -0.72
CA LEU A 126 4.73 -10.23 -0.89
C LEU A 126 4.41 -9.56 0.45
N VAL A 127 4.95 -8.37 0.63
CA VAL A 127 4.62 -7.43 1.70
C VAL A 127 4.06 -6.17 1.05
N VAL A 128 2.78 -5.91 1.22
CA VAL A 128 2.13 -4.70 0.70
C VAL A 128 1.91 -3.71 1.83
N PHE A 129 2.27 -2.46 1.58
CA PHE A 129 2.04 -1.38 2.52
C PHE A 129 1.71 -0.07 1.83
N GLY A 130 1.51 0.98 2.62
CA GLY A 130 1.26 2.33 2.13
C GLY A 130 2.00 3.38 2.95
N HIS A 131 1.30 4.45 3.30
CA HIS A 131 1.78 5.61 4.07
C HIS A 131 2.80 6.50 3.34
N MET A 132 3.87 5.93 2.82
CA MET A 132 4.95 6.65 2.15
C MET A 132 4.54 7.01 0.72
N HIS A 133 4.08 8.24 0.47
CA HIS A 133 3.51 8.62 -0.83
C HIS A 133 4.51 8.49 -2.00
N LYS A 134 3.97 8.15 -3.19
CA LYS A 134 4.73 8.01 -4.45
C LYS A 134 5.45 9.31 -4.87
N GLU A 135 4.77 10.44 -4.76
CA GLU A 135 5.40 11.76 -4.97
C GLU A 135 6.08 12.21 -3.67
N LEU A 136 7.35 12.61 -3.78
CA LEU A 136 8.11 13.07 -2.63
C LEU A 136 7.63 14.45 -2.16
N ALA A 137 7.79 14.71 -0.86
CA ALA A 137 7.49 15.99 -0.23
C ALA A 137 8.11 17.16 -1.02
N TYR A 138 7.36 18.24 -1.13
CA TYR A 138 7.74 19.44 -1.89
C TYR A 138 8.00 19.17 -3.38
N ARG A 139 7.42 18.09 -3.94
CA ARG A 139 7.51 17.68 -5.35
C ARG A 139 8.94 17.43 -5.83
N LYS A 140 9.78 16.87 -4.95
CA LYS A 140 11.22 16.64 -5.20
C LYS A 140 11.53 15.32 -5.92
N GLY A 141 10.58 14.78 -6.68
CA GLY A 141 10.74 13.56 -7.46
C GLY A 141 9.81 12.43 -7.00
N LEU A 142 10.17 11.20 -7.39
CA LEU A 142 9.37 10.00 -7.16
C LEU A 142 10.10 9.03 -6.23
N ARG A 143 9.29 8.37 -5.40
CA ARG A 143 9.70 7.29 -4.51
C ARG A 143 9.81 5.96 -5.26
N LYS A 144 10.77 5.12 -4.86
CA LYS A 144 10.80 3.71 -5.26
C LYS A 144 9.57 3.00 -4.68
N MET A 145 8.73 2.40 -5.52
CA MET A 145 7.48 1.77 -5.07
C MET A 145 7.62 0.24 -4.90
N ILE A 146 8.71 -0.34 -5.38
CA ILE A 146 9.00 -1.78 -5.31
C ILE A 146 10.45 -1.98 -4.87
N VAL A 147 10.66 -2.91 -3.95
CA VAL A 147 11.98 -3.45 -3.60
C VAL A 147 11.88 -4.98 -3.59
N ILE A 148 12.87 -5.66 -4.17
CA ILE A 148 12.99 -7.12 -4.09
C ILE A 148 14.11 -7.41 -3.08
N GLY A 149 13.79 -8.13 -2.01
CA GLY A 149 14.77 -8.60 -1.04
C GLY A 149 15.64 -9.73 -1.61
N ASP A 150 16.79 -9.97 -0.99
CA ASP A 150 17.73 -11.04 -1.38
C ASP A 150 17.10 -12.45 -1.27
N ASP A 151 16.06 -12.57 -0.46
CA ASP A 151 15.25 -13.76 -0.26
C ASP A 151 14.08 -13.89 -1.24
N ASN A 152 14.00 -13.01 -2.24
CA ASN A 152 12.90 -12.85 -3.20
C ASN A 152 11.56 -12.37 -2.60
N THR A 153 11.55 -11.88 -1.36
CA THR A 153 10.36 -11.18 -0.83
C THR A 153 10.17 -9.88 -1.60
N THR A 154 8.99 -9.66 -2.16
CA THR A 154 8.64 -8.41 -2.84
C THR A 154 7.99 -7.44 -1.86
N TYR A 155 8.57 -6.26 -1.70
CA TYR A 155 8.02 -5.15 -0.93
C TYR A 155 7.34 -4.18 -1.88
N LEU A 156 6.03 -4.01 -1.75
CA LEU A 156 5.21 -3.18 -2.62
C LEU A 156 4.55 -2.06 -1.81
N ASN A 157 4.81 -0.83 -2.21
CA ASN A 157 4.13 0.33 -1.66
C ASN A 157 2.99 0.75 -2.61
N GLY A 158 1.75 0.70 -2.12
CA GLY A 158 0.53 1.09 -2.84
C GLY A 158 0.04 2.52 -2.55
N ALA A 159 0.88 3.39 -1.97
CA ALA A 159 0.52 4.76 -1.61
C ALA A 159 0.59 5.74 -2.80
N ILE A 160 -0.25 5.52 -3.80
CA ILE A 160 -0.51 6.49 -4.88
C ILE A 160 -1.54 7.50 -4.36
N VAL A 161 -1.24 8.79 -4.36
CA VAL A 161 -2.13 9.85 -3.87
C VAL A 161 -2.09 11.04 -4.84
N PRO A 162 -3.24 11.57 -5.29
CA PRO A 162 -4.60 11.08 -5.04
C PRO A 162 -4.89 9.76 -5.78
N ARG A 163 -5.62 8.83 -5.15
CA ARG A 163 -6.07 7.58 -5.80
C ARG A 163 -7.21 7.80 -6.79
N VAL A 164 -7.95 8.89 -6.62
CA VAL A 164 -9.07 9.27 -7.47
C VAL A 164 -8.82 10.69 -7.99
N LYS A 165 -8.81 10.85 -9.31
CA LYS A 165 -8.70 12.15 -9.99
C LYS A 165 -10.02 12.43 -10.70
N LYS A 166 -10.49 13.68 -10.70
CA LYS A 166 -11.62 14.08 -11.55
C LYS A 166 -11.15 14.18 -13.01
N LEU A 167 -11.97 13.72 -13.95
CA LEU A 167 -11.78 13.99 -15.37
C LEU A 167 -12.35 15.39 -15.65
N ASN A 168 -11.47 16.37 -15.85
CA ASN A 168 -11.92 17.69 -16.30
C ASN A 168 -12.08 17.64 -17.83
N ASN A 169 -13.23 18.08 -18.34
CA ASN A 169 -13.43 18.38 -19.75
C ASN A 169 -12.62 19.64 -20.12
N GLU A 170 -11.32 19.50 -20.40
CA GLU A 170 -10.56 20.58 -21.02
C GLU A 170 -10.89 20.64 -22.53
N GLN A 171 -12.07 21.18 -22.83
CA GLN A 171 -12.39 21.83 -24.11
C GLN A 171 -13.07 23.16 -23.82
N GLY A 172 -12.25 24.13 -23.41
CA GLY A 172 -12.61 25.54 -23.29
C GLY A 172 -11.46 26.38 -23.81
N THR A 173 -11.40 26.52 -25.12
CA THR A 173 -10.52 27.43 -25.85
C THR A 173 -10.51 28.81 -25.19
N GLY A 174 -9.31 29.32 -24.89
CA GLY A 174 -9.12 30.74 -24.63
C GLY A 174 -9.60 31.60 -25.80
N ASN A 175 -10.10 32.78 -25.44
CA ASN A 175 -10.57 33.91 -26.27
C ASN A 175 -12.06 33.89 -26.66
N SER A 176 -12.89 34.66 -25.93
CA SER A 176 -13.42 35.96 -26.42
C SER A 176 -14.28 36.67 -25.37
N SER A 177 -13.92 37.93 -25.11
CA SER A 177 -14.75 39.13 -24.81
C SER A 177 -16.13 39.03 -24.13
N PHE A 178 -16.25 39.80 -23.05
CA PHE A 178 -17.33 40.70 -22.63
C PHE A 178 -18.81 40.39 -22.96
N MET A 179 -19.60 40.32 -21.87
CA MET A 179 -21.03 40.63 -21.72
C MET A 179 -22.01 39.73 -22.50
N ASP A 180 -22.64 38.78 -21.80
CA ASP A 180 -24.10 38.79 -21.65
C ASP A 180 -24.54 37.85 -20.51
N ASP A 181 -25.60 38.30 -19.85
CA ASP A 181 -26.26 37.72 -18.68
C ASP A 181 -27.18 36.57 -19.12
N GLU A 182 -26.65 35.35 -19.21
CA GLU A 182 -27.47 34.14 -19.21
C GLU A 182 -26.84 33.08 -18.31
N THR A 183 -27.59 32.69 -17.27
CA THR A 183 -27.29 31.57 -16.38
C THR A 183 -26.98 30.32 -17.23
N PRO A 184 -25.79 29.71 -17.11
CA PRO A 184 -25.52 28.47 -17.83
C PRO A 184 -26.44 27.40 -17.26
N VAL A 185 -27.29 26.84 -18.11
CA VAL A 185 -27.97 25.59 -17.83
C VAL A 185 -26.88 24.54 -17.65
N LEU A 186 -26.60 24.18 -16.40
CA LEU A 186 -25.72 23.06 -16.06
C LEU A 186 -26.38 21.80 -16.63
N THR A 187 -25.92 21.36 -17.80
CA THR A 187 -26.12 19.98 -18.23
C THR A 187 -25.50 19.08 -17.16
N PRO A 188 -26.09 17.91 -16.85
CA PRO A 188 -25.43 16.93 -16.00
C PRO A 188 -24.28 16.35 -16.81
N GLU A 189 -23.18 17.09 -16.91
CA GLU A 189 -21.93 16.58 -17.43
C GLU A 189 -21.60 15.35 -16.59
N SER A 190 -21.48 14.21 -17.24
CA SER A 190 -21.10 12.97 -16.58
C SER A 190 -19.72 13.17 -15.95
N GLU A 191 -19.70 13.54 -14.65
CA GLU A 191 -18.48 13.74 -13.87
C GLU A 191 -17.73 12.40 -13.79
N GLY A 192 -16.78 12.22 -14.71
CA GLY A 192 -15.93 11.04 -14.73
C GLY A 192 -14.82 11.10 -13.67
N THR A 193 -14.35 9.93 -13.25
CA THR A 193 -13.17 9.81 -12.38
C THR A 193 -12.14 8.86 -12.96
N MET A 194 -10.86 9.16 -12.76
CA MET A 194 -9.79 8.17 -12.91
C MET A 194 -9.43 7.59 -11.56
N ARG A 195 -9.35 6.26 -11.46
CA ARG A 195 -9.06 5.53 -10.22
C ARG A 195 -7.81 4.69 -10.40
N ALA A 196 -6.86 4.81 -9.48
CA ALA A 196 -5.62 4.06 -9.47
C ALA A 196 -5.81 2.67 -8.82
N PHE A 197 -5.27 1.65 -9.48
CA PHE A 197 -5.19 0.29 -9.01
C PHE A 197 -3.75 -0.21 -9.14
N THR A 198 -3.37 -1.14 -8.27
CA THR A 198 -2.13 -1.90 -8.42
C THR A 198 -2.52 -3.37 -8.55
N LEU A 199 -2.13 -3.98 -9.66
CA LEU A 199 -2.37 -5.40 -9.92
C LEU A 199 -1.08 -6.17 -9.66
N VAL A 200 -1.19 -7.25 -8.92
CA VAL A 200 -0.08 -8.17 -8.63
C VAL A 200 -0.47 -9.55 -9.14
N GLU A 201 0.33 -10.09 -10.05
CA GLU A 201 0.18 -11.46 -10.54
C GLU A 201 1.15 -12.35 -9.75
N ILE A 202 0.62 -13.39 -9.12
CA ILE A 202 1.38 -14.35 -8.31
C ILE A 202 1.19 -15.74 -8.93
N LEU A 203 2.30 -16.44 -9.17
CA LEU A 203 2.32 -17.82 -9.65
C LEU A 203 3.20 -18.64 -8.72
N ASP A 204 2.72 -19.80 -8.27
CA ASP A 204 3.46 -20.73 -7.39
C ASP A 204 4.14 -20.06 -6.19
N GLY A 205 3.41 -19.14 -5.55
CA GLY A 205 3.89 -18.39 -4.38
C GLY A 205 5.03 -17.43 -4.72
N ARG A 206 5.09 -16.91 -5.94
CA ARG A 206 6.08 -15.93 -6.40
C ARG A 206 5.41 -14.79 -7.14
N VAL A 207 5.88 -13.56 -6.91
CA VAL A 207 5.42 -12.41 -7.68
C VAL A 207 6.03 -12.45 -9.07
N GLU A 208 5.18 -12.48 -10.09
CA GLU A 208 5.58 -12.57 -11.49
C GLU A 208 5.48 -11.21 -12.19
N LYS A 209 4.48 -10.41 -11.83
CA LYS A 209 4.24 -9.12 -12.47
C LYS A 209 3.54 -8.16 -11.51
N ILE A 210 3.91 -6.89 -11.58
CA ILE A 210 3.21 -5.81 -10.91
C ILE A 210 2.94 -4.71 -11.94
N THR A 211 1.69 -4.28 -12.05
CA THR A 211 1.28 -3.13 -12.84
C THR A 211 0.56 -2.09 -11.98
N GLU A 212 0.75 -0.82 -12.34
CA GLU A 212 -0.08 0.28 -11.87
C GLU A 212 -1.02 0.67 -13.01
N SER A 213 -2.32 0.62 -12.76
CA SER A 213 -3.35 0.84 -13.78
C SER A 213 -4.28 1.97 -13.35
N TRP A 214 -4.57 2.90 -14.24
CA TRP A 214 -5.60 3.91 -14.06
C TRP A 214 -6.83 3.55 -14.87
N VAL A 215 -7.96 3.44 -14.20
CA VAL A 215 -9.26 3.12 -14.82
C VAL A 215 -10.13 4.37 -14.83
N SER A 216 -10.57 4.76 -16.02
CA SER A 216 -11.59 5.79 -16.22
C SER A 216 -12.96 5.21 -15.90
N VAL A 217 -13.75 5.93 -15.11
CA VAL A 217 -15.11 5.58 -14.70
C VAL A 217 -16.02 6.75 -15.04
N VAL A 218 -16.93 6.56 -16.00
CA VAL A 218 -17.89 7.57 -16.46
C VAL A 218 -19.28 6.94 -16.48
N GLY A 219 -20.14 7.34 -15.53
CA GLY A 219 -21.38 6.62 -15.28
C GLY A 219 -21.08 5.14 -14.93
N ASP A 220 -21.73 4.22 -15.63
CA ASP A 220 -21.51 2.77 -15.49
C ASP A 220 -20.38 2.23 -16.40
N ASN A 221 -19.77 3.09 -17.22
CA ASN A 221 -18.71 2.68 -18.13
C ASN A 221 -17.33 2.75 -17.45
N THR A 222 -16.58 1.65 -17.52
CA THR A 222 -15.22 1.55 -16.99
C THR A 222 -14.23 1.17 -18.09
N THR A 223 -13.20 1.98 -18.32
CA THR A 223 -12.17 1.71 -19.33
C THR A 223 -10.77 1.87 -18.75
N LEU A 224 -9.84 0.99 -19.14
CA LEU A 224 -8.43 1.14 -18.80
C LEU A 224 -7.87 2.35 -19.55
N ALA A 225 -7.41 3.36 -18.82
CA ALA A 225 -6.88 4.61 -19.38
C ALA A 225 -5.35 4.58 -19.48
N GLU A 226 -4.67 4.08 -18.46
CA GLU A 226 -3.21 3.98 -18.40
C GLU A 226 -2.83 2.66 -17.72
N GLU A 227 -1.78 2.01 -18.19
CA GLU A 227 -1.14 0.90 -17.50
C GLU A 227 0.37 1.05 -17.56
N GLN A 228 1.01 1.02 -16.40
CA GLN A 228 2.45 1.07 -16.25
C GLN A 228 2.93 -0.25 -15.66
N LEU A 229 3.84 -0.92 -16.38
CA LEU A 229 4.55 -2.09 -15.86
C LEU A 229 5.60 -1.63 -14.84
N LEU A 230 5.42 -2.02 -13.57
CA LEU A 230 6.36 -1.68 -12.50
C LEU A 230 7.39 -2.79 -12.26
N PHE A 231 6.97 -4.04 -12.44
CA PHE A 231 7.83 -5.20 -12.28
C PHE A 231 7.36 -6.34 -13.19
N LYS A 232 8.30 -7.06 -13.78
CA LYS A 232 8.06 -8.35 -14.44
C LYS A 232 9.27 -9.23 -14.19
N ARG A 233 9.03 -10.45 -13.71
CA ARG A 233 10.08 -11.43 -13.55
C ARG A 233 10.58 -11.85 -14.93
N GLY A 234 11.90 -11.88 -15.10
CA GLY A 234 12.52 -12.39 -16.32
C GLY A 234 12.20 -13.89 -16.46
N SER A 235 11.89 -14.30 -17.68
CA SER A 235 11.73 -15.72 -18.05
C SER A 235 13.04 -16.48 -17.94
#